data_AF-A0A5D3B336-F1
#
_entry.id   AF-A0A5D3B336-F1
#
_cell.length_a   1.000
_cell.length_b   1.000
_cell.length_c   1.000
_cell.angle_alpha   90.00
_cell.angle_beta   90.00
_cell.angle_gamma   90.00
#
_symmetry.space_group_name_H-M   'P 1'
#
loop_
_entity.id
_entity.type
_entity.pdbx_description
1 polymer ?
#
loop_
_entity_poly.entity_id
_entity_poly.type
_entity_poly.pdbx_seq_one_letter_code
_entity_poly.pdbx_strand_id
1 'polypeptide(L)'
;MSASKRAASPSDPENPKRPRAETASLHSWLHPKAPPLLLSHSPPLHSSSSTFLTFSIAFVPPAHATSETTVAKEARRIVRELDVVSRVGALAMAAGEGAFEDGEGRAPGKARAREPDHRMWACRSLCLKDGKNGTEGEDAYQLIESFDDDGEKFGGERILKVLKEHHAVDVLSVCVRWYGGDMIGPIRFQHIATTVQTSLNSLN
;
A
#
# COMPACT_ATOMS: atom_id res chain seq x y z
N MET A 1 -1.41 11.98 -63.62
CA MET A 1 -0.96 11.06 -62.57
C MET A 1 -1.68 11.44 -61.29
N SER A 2 -2.75 10.72 -60.96
CA SER A 2 -3.70 11.05 -59.89
C SER A 2 -3.34 10.26 -58.64
N ALA A 3 -3.06 10.97 -57.53
CA ALA A 3 -2.69 10.36 -56.25
C ALA A 3 -3.96 9.84 -55.54
N SER A 4 -3.99 8.53 -55.30
CA SER A 4 -5.06 7.81 -54.62
C SER A 4 -5.16 8.22 -53.15
N LYS A 5 -6.29 8.85 -52.76
CA LYS A 5 -6.68 9.06 -51.36
C LYS A 5 -7.13 7.72 -50.76
N ARG A 6 -6.39 7.22 -49.77
CA ARG A 6 -6.86 6.09 -48.93
C ARG A 6 -8.01 6.56 -48.06
N ALA A 7 -9.17 5.93 -48.22
CA ALA A 7 -10.32 6.09 -47.34
C ALA A 7 -10.00 5.49 -45.95
N ALA A 8 -10.45 6.17 -44.90
CA ALA A 8 -10.38 5.67 -43.53
C ALA A 8 -11.33 4.48 -43.33
N SER A 9 -10.83 3.41 -42.71
CA SER A 9 -11.64 2.25 -42.31
C SER A 9 -12.65 2.65 -41.22
N PRO A 10 -13.86 2.04 -41.17
CA PRO A 10 -14.85 2.34 -40.14
C PRO A 10 -14.34 1.86 -38.77
N SER A 11 -14.59 2.65 -37.73
CA SER A 11 -14.32 2.31 -36.34
C SER A 11 -15.31 1.24 -35.85
N ASP A 12 -14.80 0.09 -35.42
CA ASP A 12 -15.58 -0.93 -34.70
C ASP A 12 -16.08 -0.38 -33.35
N PRO A 13 -17.40 -0.46 -33.05
CA PRO A 13 -17.91 -0.19 -31.72
C PRO A 13 -17.78 -1.43 -30.82
N GLU A 14 -17.59 -1.19 -29.52
CA GLU A 14 -17.64 -2.19 -28.43
C GLU A 14 -16.61 -3.34 -28.46
N ASN A 15 -15.43 -3.08 -27.90
CA ASN A 15 -14.67 -4.13 -27.22
C ASN A 15 -14.68 -3.84 -25.72
N PRO A 16 -15.52 -4.51 -24.90
CA PRO A 16 -15.43 -4.38 -23.46
C PRO A 16 -14.04 -4.84 -23.05
N LYS A 17 -13.23 -3.92 -22.50
CA LYS A 17 -11.85 -4.19 -22.08
C LYS A 17 -11.83 -5.51 -21.30
N ARG A 18 -11.21 -6.54 -21.89
CA ARG A 18 -10.93 -7.82 -21.22
C ARG A 18 -10.40 -7.50 -19.82
N PRO A 19 -10.95 -8.10 -18.74
CA PRO A 19 -10.35 -7.94 -17.43
C PRO A 19 -8.87 -8.30 -17.57
N ARG A 20 -7.99 -7.36 -17.20
CA ARG A 20 -6.54 -7.53 -17.28
C ARG A 20 -6.25 -8.78 -16.46
N ALA A 21 -5.85 -9.86 -17.14
CA ALA A 21 -5.51 -11.11 -16.48
C ALA A 21 -4.57 -10.76 -15.33
N GLU A 22 -4.97 -11.11 -14.10
CA GLU A 22 -4.17 -10.91 -12.91
C GLU A 22 -2.84 -11.60 -13.18
N THR A 23 -1.81 -10.81 -13.52
CA THR A 23 -0.48 -11.36 -13.79
C THR A 23 -0.07 -12.08 -12.53
N ALA A 24 0.02 -13.42 -12.60
CA ALA A 24 0.43 -14.23 -11.45
C ALA A 24 1.70 -13.61 -10.87
N SER A 25 1.60 -13.08 -9.65
CA SER A 25 2.75 -12.47 -9.01
C SER A 25 3.82 -13.54 -8.81
N LEU A 26 5.10 -13.17 -8.76
CA LEU A 26 6.19 -14.12 -8.46
C LEU A 26 5.89 -14.91 -7.17
N HIS A 27 5.26 -14.27 -6.19
CA HIS A 27 4.80 -14.91 -4.96
C HIS A 27 3.70 -15.96 -5.22
N SER A 28 2.67 -15.63 -6.00
CA SER A 28 1.60 -16.57 -6.40
C SER A 28 2.14 -17.75 -7.23
N TRP A 29 3.19 -17.51 -8.03
CA TRP A 29 3.85 -18.56 -8.82
C TRP A 29 4.72 -19.48 -7.96
N LEU A 30 5.48 -18.93 -7.00
CA LEU A 30 6.29 -19.69 -6.05
C LEU A 30 5.45 -20.42 -4.99
N HIS A 31 4.27 -19.89 -4.67
CA HIS A 31 3.39 -20.43 -3.62
C HIS A 31 1.96 -20.62 -4.13
N PRO A 32 1.73 -21.54 -5.11
CA PRO A 32 0.43 -21.72 -5.75
C PRO A 32 -0.66 -22.27 -4.82
N LYS A 33 -0.28 -22.72 -3.62
CA LYS A 33 -1.18 -23.26 -2.59
C LYS A 33 -1.27 -22.39 -1.33
N ALA A 34 -0.47 -21.32 -1.25
CA ALA A 34 -0.61 -20.38 -0.15
C ALA A 34 -1.87 -19.54 -0.36
N PRO A 35 -2.69 -19.31 0.67
CA PRO A 35 -3.78 -18.35 0.56
C PRO A 35 -3.19 -16.98 0.15
N PRO A 36 -3.87 -16.22 -0.72
CA PRO A 36 -3.41 -14.88 -1.07
C PRO A 36 -3.26 -14.05 0.21
N LEU A 37 -2.21 -13.22 0.27
CA LEU A 37 -1.99 -12.31 1.40
C LEU A 37 -3.28 -11.54 1.66
N LEU A 38 -3.79 -11.57 2.89
CA LEU A 38 -4.95 -10.78 3.27
C LEU A 38 -4.52 -9.32 3.20
N LEU A 39 -5.06 -8.62 2.20
CA LEU A 39 -4.82 -7.22 1.94
C LEU A 39 -6.15 -6.49 2.05
N SER A 40 -6.23 -5.57 3.00
CA SER A 40 -7.32 -4.62 3.12
C SER A 40 -6.78 -3.20 2.92
N HIS A 41 -7.68 -2.24 2.77
CA HIS A 41 -7.34 -0.83 2.88
C HIS A 41 -8.46 -0.03 3.55
N SER A 42 -8.12 1.14 4.09
CA SER A 42 -9.10 2.14 4.52
C SER A 42 -9.78 2.77 3.29
N PRO A 43 -10.97 3.38 3.43
CA PRO A 43 -11.40 4.37 2.46
C PRO A 43 -10.39 5.54 2.39
N PRO A 44 -10.38 6.31 1.29
CA PRO A 44 -9.63 7.57 1.23
C PRO A 44 -10.13 8.53 2.31
N LEU A 45 -9.19 9.21 2.96
CA LEU A 45 -9.46 10.32 3.87
C LEU A 45 -8.93 11.60 3.23
N HIS A 46 -9.84 12.49 2.84
CA HIS A 46 -9.54 13.80 2.29
C HIS A 46 -9.49 14.85 3.42
N SER A 47 -8.51 15.74 3.38
CA SER A 47 -8.39 16.84 4.35
C SER A 47 -7.59 17.99 3.76
N SER A 48 -8.25 19.13 3.56
CA SER A 48 -7.69 20.24 2.76
C SER A 48 -7.18 19.69 1.42
N SER A 49 -6.02 20.12 0.94
CA SER A 49 -5.37 19.60 -0.27
C SER A 49 -4.60 18.27 -0.07
N SER A 50 -4.91 17.46 0.95
CA SER A 50 -4.23 16.16 1.18
C SER A 50 -5.19 14.98 1.13
N THR A 51 -4.67 13.82 0.73
CA THR A 51 -5.42 12.55 0.76
C THR A 51 -4.58 11.43 1.34
N PHE A 52 -5.15 10.75 2.33
CA PHE A 52 -4.53 9.62 3.03
C PHE A 52 -5.31 8.34 2.75
N LEU A 53 -4.59 7.22 2.68
CA LEU A 53 -5.18 5.88 2.62
C LEU A 53 -4.18 4.89 3.19
N THR A 54 -4.63 3.92 3.98
CA THR A 54 -3.73 2.87 4.50
C THR A 54 -4.10 1.51 3.94
N PHE A 55 -3.08 0.76 3.51
CA PHE A 55 -3.18 -0.67 3.29
C PHE A 55 -2.73 -1.42 4.54
N SER A 56 -3.44 -2.48 4.93
CA SER A 56 -2.96 -3.44 5.91
C SER A 56 -2.80 -4.79 5.24
N ILE A 57 -1.61 -5.37 5.37
CA ILE A 57 -1.19 -6.59 4.68
C ILE A 57 -0.76 -7.59 5.74
N ALA A 58 -1.53 -8.66 5.90
CA ALA A 58 -1.10 -9.79 6.70
C ALA A 58 0.00 -10.55 5.94
N PHE A 59 1.07 -10.91 6.62
CA PHE A 59 2.18 -11.65 6.02
C PHE A 59 2.79 -12.63 7.01
N VAL A 60 3.36 -13.72 6.50
CA VAL A 60 4.19 -14.62 7.30
C VAL A 60 5.64 -14.23 7.07
N PRO A 61 6.41 -13.86 8.11
CA PRO A 61 7.81 -13.53 7.93
C PRO A 61 8.56 -14.77 7.41
N PRO A 62 9.45 -14.63 6.41
CA PRO A 62 10.25 -15.75 5.96
C PRO A 62 11.21 -16.18 7.08
N ALA A 63 11.58 -17.46 7.15
CA ALA A 63 12.40 -18.01 8.24
C ALA A 63 13.76 -17.32 8.43
N HIS A 64 14.29 -16.66 7.39
CA HIS A 64 15.56 -15.92 7.46
C HIS A 64 15.40 -14.49 8.04
N ALA A 65 14.17 -14.01 8.25
CA ALA A 65 13.90 -12.70 8.83
C ALA A 65 14.02 -12.77 10.36
N THR A 66 15.24 -12.85 10.87
CA THR A 66 15.54 -13.03 12.30
C THR A 66 16.01 -11.77 13.01
N SER A 67 16.07 -10.64 12.31
CA SER A 67 16.48 -9.33 12.82
C SER A 67 15.62 -8.20 12.26
N GLU A 68 15.61 -7.04 12.93
CA GLU A 68 14.94 -5.84 12.45
C GLU A 68 15.36 -5.48 11.02
N THR A 69 16.66 -5.51 10.72
CA THR A 69 17.21 -5.20 9.39
C THR A 69 16.61 -6.09 8.29
N THR A 70 16.50 -7.40 8.56
CA THR A 70 15.93 -8.36 7.60
C THR A 70 14.42 -8.18 7.43
N VAL A 71 13.69 -7.94 8.53
CA VAL A 71 12.25 -7.64 8.47
C VAL A 71 11.99 -6.35 7.70
N ALA A 72 12.77 -5.30 7.98
CA ALA A 72 12.67 -4.03 7.27
C ALA A 72 12.96 -4.16 5.77
N LYS A 73 13.89 -5.04 5.38
CA LYS A 73 14.18 -5.32 3.96
C LYS A 73 12.99 -5.98 3.26
N GLU A 74 12.36 -6.95 3.90
CA GLU A 74 11.15 -7.59 3.35
C GLU A 74 9.97 -6.61 3.30
N ALA A 75 9.76 -5.80 4.34
CA ALA A 75 8.74 -4.76 4.35
C ALA A 75 8.93 -3.76 3.20
N ARG A 76 10.14 -3.22 3.01
CA ARG A 76 10.46 -2.33 1.88
C ARG A 76 10.22 -2.98 0.52
N ARG A 77 10.50 -4.28 0.40
CA ARG A 77 10.20 -5.02 -0.84
C ARG A 77 8.70 -5.05 -1.11
N ILE A 78 7.88 -5.38 -0.12
CA ILE A 78 6.42 -5.41 -0.24
C ILE A 78 5.88 -4.01 -0.58
N VAL A 79 6.35 -2.97 0.11
CA VAL A 79 5.93 -1.56 -0.13
C VAL A 79 6.25 -1.10 -1.55
N ARG A 80 7.41 -1.49 -2.08
CA ARG A 80 7.84 -1.18 -3.46
C ARG A 80 7.01 -1.93 -4.51
N GLU A 81 6.62 -3.17 -4.22
CA GLU A 81 5.80 -4.00 -5.13
C GLU A 81 4.29 -3.66 -5.04
N LEU A 82 3.87 -2.89 -4.04
CA LEU A 82 2.49 -2.45 -3.87
C LEU A 82 2.09 -1.41 -4.95
N ASP A 83 1.31 -1.86 -5.94
CA ASP A 83 0.71 -1.01 -6.97
C ASP A 83 -0.50 -0.23 -6.42
N VAL A 84 -0.21 0.86 -5.72
CA VAL A 84 -1.19 1.75 -5.10
C VAL A 84 -2.13 2.34 -6.15
N VAL A 85 -1.59 2.86 -7.25
CA VAL A 85 -2.39 3.58 -8.25
C VAL A 85 -3.40 2.67 -8.93
N SER A 86 -3.01 1.45 -9.33
CA SER A 86 -3.95 0.52 -9.96
C SER A 86 -5.01 0.01 -8.98
N ARG A 87 -4.66 -0.14 -7.69
CA ARG A 87 -5.57 -0.66 -6.67
C ARG A 87 -6.60 0.36 -6.20
N VAL A 88 -6.18 1.57 -5.86
CA VAL A 88 -7.03 2.56 -5.18
C VAL A 88 -7.07 3.92 -5.86
N GLY A 89 -6.34 4.12 -6.96
CA GLY A 89 -6.28 5.43 -7.61
C GLY A 89 -7.64 5.93 -8.10
N ALA A 90 -8.49 5.05 -8.65
CA ALA A 90 -9.85 5.41 -9.04
C ALA A 90 -10.73 5.76 -7.83
N LEU A 91 -10.61 4.99 -6.74
CA LEU A 91 -11.33 5.23 -5.49
C LEU A 91 -10.92 6.56 -4.84
N ALA A 92 -9.61 6.83 -4.77
CA ALA A 92 -9.07 8.07 -4.19
C ALA A 92 -9.50 9.32 -4.97
N MET A 93 -9.71 9.21 -6.28
CA MET A 93 -10.17 10.33 -7.10
C MET A 93 -11.70 10.52 -7.11
N ALA A 94 -12.47 9.56 -6.62
CA ALA A 94 -13.91 9.45 -6.91
C ALA A 94 -14.71 10.66 -6.39
N ALA A 95 -14.37 11.16 -5.20
CA ALA A 95 -15.01 12.33 -4.61
C ALA A 95 -14.55 13.65 -5.26
N GLY A 96 -13.38 13.66 -5.92
CA GLY A 96 -12.76 14.89 -6.41
C GLY A 96 -12.36 15.84 -5.28
N GLU A 97 -11.98 15.30 -4.13
CA GLU A 97 -11.59 16.07 -2.94
C GLU A 97 -10.12 15.85 -2.60
N GLY A 98 -9.62 16.59 -1.62
CA GLY A 98 -8.28 16.35 -1.09
C GLY A 98 -7.21 16.81 -2.08
N ALA A 99 -6.23 15.94 -2.32
CA ALA A 99 -5.22 16.22 -3.34
C ALA A 99 -5.79 16.24 -4.76
N PHE A 100 -7.03 15.77 -4.98
CA PHE A 100 -7.61 15.62 -6.32
C PHE A 100 -8.59 16.73 -6.71
N GLU A 101 -8.87 17.67 -5.79
CA GLU A 101 -9.78 18.81 -5.98
C GLU A 101 -9.28 19.71 -7.12
N ASP A 102 -8.06 20.20 -7.00
CA ASP A 102 -7.41 21.03 -8.04
C ASP A 102 -6.56 20.21 -9.03
N GLY A 103 -6.62 18.88 -8.91
CA GLY A 103 -5.92 17.96 -9.82
C GLY A 103 -4.45 17.68 -9.50
N GLU A 104 -3.90 18.22 -8.41
CA GLU A 104 -2.50 18.00 -7.98
C GLU A 104 -2.14 16.53 -7.75
N GLY A 105 -3.11 15.71 -7.32
CA GLY A 105 -3.00 14.27 -7.14
C GLY A 105 -3.12 13.47 -8.45
N ARG A 106 -3.40 14.11 -9.59
CA ARG A 106 -3.57 13.44 -10.88
C ARG A 106 -2.25 13.34 -11.62
N ALA A 107 -2.08 12.28 -12.41
CA ALA A 107 -0.95 12.17 -13.31
C ALA A 107 -1.09 13.17 -14.46
N PRO A 108 -0.01 13.89 -14.85
CA PRO A 108 -0.07 14.89 -15.91
C PRO A 108 -0.67 14.34 -17.20
N GLY A 109 -1.72 15.00 -17.71
CA GLY A 109 -2.40 14.64 -18.95
C GLY A 109 -3.14 13.29 -18.91
N LYS A 110 -3.40 12.72 -17.73
CA LYS A 110 -4.09 11.42 -17.58
C LYS A 110 -5.24 11.51 -16.59
N ALA A 111 -6.33 10.81 -16.88
CA ALA A 111 -7.45 10.61 -15.96
C ALA A 111 -7.15 9.49 -14.92
N ARG A 112 -5.98 9.53 -14.29
CA ARG A 112 -5.57 8.60 -13.22
C ARG A 112 -4.80 9.33 -12.12
N ALA A 113 -4.79 8.77 -10.92
CA ALA A 113 -3.90 9.24 -9.86
C ALA A 113 -2.43 9.10 -10.28
N ARG A 114 -1.58 10.03 -9.83
CA ARG A 114 -0.12 9.83 -9.82
C ARG A 114 0.29 8.94 -8.66
N GLU A 115 1.57 8.58 -8.58
CA GLU A 115 2.10 7.92 -7.39
C GLU A 115 1.97 8.84 -6.16
N PRO A 116 1.66 8.29 -4.97
CA PRO A 116 1.64 9.06 -3.73
C PRO A 116 3.03 9.59 -3.42
N ASP A 117 3.09 10.76 -2.76
CA ASP A 117 4.34 11.43 -2.39
C ASP A 117 5.07 10.70 -1.27
N HIS A 118 4.30 10.04 -0.39
CA HIS A 118 4.82 9.30 0.75
C HIS A 118 4.12 7.95 0.87
N ARG A 119 4.90 6.94 1.24
CA ARG A 119 4.52 5.55 1.51
C ARG A 119 5.12 5.13 2.86
N MET A 120 4.71 5.83 3.90
CA MET A 120 5.08 5.52 5.28
C MET A 120 4.62 4.11 5.62
N TRP A 121 5.41 3.36 6.39
CA TRP A 121 5.01 2.03 6.80
C TRP A 121 5.51 1.67 8.19
N ALA A 122 4.82 0.72 8.81
CA ALA A 122 5.32 0.00 9.98
C ALA A 122 4.83 -1.44 9.98
N CYS A 123 5.58 -2.32 10.63
CA CYS A 123 5.21 -3.70 10.84
C CYS A 123 5.60 -4.18 12.23
N ARG A 124 4.86 -5.17 12.70
CA ARG A 124 5.16 -5.97 13.89
C ARG A 124 5.03 -7.42 13.46
N SER A 125 6.05 -8.25 13.70
CA SER A 125 6.05 -9.62 13.21
C SER A 125 6.71 -10.59 14.18
N LEU A 126 6.09 -11.76 14.33
CA LEU A 126 6.61 -12.84 15.15
C LEU A 126 7.59 -13.67 14.33
N CYS A 127 8.86 -13.43 14.57
CA CYS A 127 9.97 -13.99 13.80
C CYS A 127 10.69 -15.08 14.58
N LEU A 128 11.40 -15.97 13.87
CA LEU A 128 12.32 -16.90 14.51
C LEU A 128 13.51 -16.13 15.12
N LYS A 129 14.00 -16.62 16.26
CA LYS A 129 15.33 -16.26 16.76
C LYS A 129 16.39 -16.90 15.87
N ASP A 130 17.57 -16.28 15.82
CA ASP A 130 18.67 -16.78 15.01
C ASP A 130 19.02 -18.24 15.37
N GLY A 131 19.25 -19.05 14.33
CA GLY A 131 19.53 -20.49 14.47
C GLY A 131 18.35 -21.37 14.90
N LYS A 132 17.14 -20.82 15.06
CA LYS A 132 15.94 -21.60 15.40
C LYS A 132 15.19 -22.07 14.16
N ASN A 133 14.42 -23.16 14.32
CA ASN A 133 13.62 -23.73 13.24
C ASN A 133 12.11 -23.80 13.57
N GLY A 134 11.71 -23.39 14.77
CA GLY A 134 10.30 -23.29 15.19
C GLY A 134 9.76 -24.57 15.84
N THR A 135 10.58 -25.61 16.01
CA THR A 135 10.18 -26.84 16.73
C THR A 135 10.42 -26.74 18.23
N GLU A 136 11.15 -25.72 18.69
CA GLU A 136 11.53 -25.52 20.09
C GLU A 136 10.46 -24.78 20.92
N GLY A 137 9.23 -24.68 20.41
CA GLY A 137 8.13 -23.98 21.06
C GLY A 137 8.25 -22.46 21.00
N GLU A 138 7.55 -21.78 21.91
CA GLU A 138 7.46 -20.31 21.93
C GLU A 138 8.82 -19.62 22.10
N ASP A 139 9.77 -20.27 22.78
CA ASP A 139 11.13 -19.75 22.98
C ASP A 139 11.93 -19.64 21.67
N ALA A 140 11.50 -20.30 20.59
CA ALA A 140 12.08 -20.15 19.27
C ALA A 140 11.76 -18.80 18.63
N TYR A 141 10.80 -18.04 19.15
CA TYR A 141 10.24 -16.86 18.52
C TYR A 141 10.57 -15.57 19.27
N GLN A 142 10.52 -14.46 18.55
CA GLN A 142 10.69 -13.10 19.05
C GLN A 142 9.79 -12.15 18.26
N LEU A 143 9.27 -11.12 18.93
CA LEU A 143 8.56 -10.04 18.26
C LEU A 143 9.57 -9.02 17.72
N ILE A 144 9.52 -8.76 16.42
CA ILE A 144 10.34 -7.75 15.74
C ILE A 144 9.43 -6.65 15.22
N GLU A 145 9.85 -5.41 15.39
CA GLU A 145 9.12 -4.22 14.98
C GLU A 145 10.02 -3.34 14.13
N SER A 146 9.49 -2.75 13.06
CA SER A 146 10.24 -1.82 12.22
C SER A 146 9.29 -0.85 11.51
N PHE A 147 9.80 0.31 11.10
CA PHE A 147 9.03 1.34 10.43
C PHE A 147 9.91 2.21 9.52
N ASP A 148 9.27 2.97 8.65
CA ASP A 148 9.88 3.99 7.79
C ASP A 148 8.91 5.16 7.59
N ASP A 149 9.43 6.38 7.71
CA ASP A 149 8.67 7.61 7.54
C ASP A 149 8.50 8.00 6.07
N ASP A 150 9.35 7.48 5.17
CA ASP A 150 9.37 7.83 3.74
C ASP A 150 9.26 9.35 3.46
N GLY A 151 10.05 10.14 4.20
CA GLY A 151 10.08 11.61 4.10
C GLY A 151 8.95 12.35 4.86
N GLU A 152 7.85 11.70 5.23
CA GLU A 152 6.83 12.26 6.11
C GLU A 152 7.24 12.01 7.58
N LYS A 153 8.08 12.91 8.11
CA LYS A 153 8.67 12.80 9.45
C LYS A 153 7.64 12.42 10.54
N PHE A 154 7.95 11.37 11.30
CA PHE A 154 7.16 10.71 12.33
C PHE A 154 5.94 9.91 11.84
N GLY A 155 5.77 9.75 10.53
CA GLY A 155 4.66 8.99 9.95
C GLY A 155 4.74 7.50 10.24
N GLY A 156 5.88 6.86 10.00
CA GLY A 156 6.11 5.43 10.27
C GLY A 156 6.02 5.12 11.76
N GLU A 157 6.63 5.96 12.61
CA GLU A 157 6.53 5.82 14.06
C GLU A 157 5.07 5.89 14.53
N ARG A 158 4.26 6.79 13.95
CA ARG A 158 2.83 6.88 14.25
C ARG A 158 2.08 5.61 13.86
N ILE A 159 2.36 5.02 12.70
CA ILE A 159 1.75 3.75 12.27
C ILE A 159 2.12 2.64 13.26
N LEU A 160 3.39 2.53 13.67
CA LEU A 160 3.85 1.53 14.62
C LEU A 160 3.11 1.65 15.96
N LYS A 161 2.90 2.87 16.45
CA LYS A 161 2.13 3.13 17.67
C LYS A 161 0.71 2.56 17.57
N VAL A 162 0.01 2.78 16.46
CA VAL A 162 -1.34 2.24 16.25
C VAL A 162 -1.32 0.70 16.22
N LEU A 163 -0.34 0.09 15.55
CA LEU A 163 -0.21 -1.38 15.52
C LEU A 163 -0.01 -1.97 16.92
N LYS A 164 0.73 -1.27 17.81
CA LYS A 164 0.92 -1.67 19.21
C LYS A 164 -0.38 -1.58 19.99
N GLU A 165 -1.09 -0.46 19.88
CA GLU A 165 -2.37 -0.21 20.57
C GLU A 165 -3.44 -1.23 20.17
N HIS A 166 -3.41 -1.70 18.92
CA HIS A 166 -4.33 -2.71 18.39
C HIS A 166 -3.84 -4.17 18.55
N HIS A 167 -2.69 -4.39 19.17
CA HIS A 167 -2.05 -5.71 19.28
C HIS A 167 -1.89 -6.43 17.92
N ALA A 168 -1.80 -5.68 16.81
CA ALA A 168 -1.66 -6.25 15.48
C ALA A 168 -0.23 -6.79 15.30
N VAL A 169 -0.10 -8.09 15.02
CA VAL A 169 1.16 -8.81 14.79
C VAL A 169 1.03 -9.57 13.47
N ASP A 170 2.15 -9.76 12.78
CA ASP A 170 2.24 -10.32 11.43
C ASP A 170 1.46 -9.50 10.39
N VAL A 171 1.46 -8.17 10.62
CA VAL A 171 0.82 -7.17 9.76
C VAL A 171 1.83 -6.08 9.41
N LEU A 172 1.88 -5.75 8.12
CA LEU A 172 2.53 -4.56 7.57
C LEU A 172 1.43 -3.56 7.20
N SER A 173 1.46 -2.38 7.82
CA SER A 173 0.59 -1.26 7.43
C SER A 173 1.36 -0.22 6.64
N VAL A 174 0.82 0.17 5.49
CA VAL A 174 1.41 1.12 4.55
C VAL A 174 0.44 2.28 4.38
N CYS A 175 0.72 3.41 5.02
CA CYS A 175 -0.06 4.63 4.84
C CYS A 175 0.53 5.41 3.67
N VAL A 176 -0.30 5.71 2.69
CA VAL A 176 0.07 6.54 1.55
C VAL A 176 -0.52 7.93 1.71
N ARG A 177 0.20 8.94 1.24
CA ARG A 177 -0.28 10.32 1.18
C ARG A 177 -0.07 10.90 -0.22
N TRP A 178 -1.13 11.45 -0.80
CA TRP A 178 -1.02 12.43 -1.87
C TRP A 178 -1.09 13.84 -1.28
N TYR A 179 -0.08 14.65 -1.58
CA TYR A 179 0.05 16.06 -1.23
C TYR A 179 -0.45 16.93 -2.39
N GLY A 180 -1.27 17.92 -2.10
CA GLY A 180 -1.87 18.82 -3.08
C GLY A 180 -1.58 20.29 -2.87
N GLY A 181 -0.55 20.65 -2.09
CA GLY A 181 -0.06 22.03 -2.05
C GLY A 181 0.06 22.63 -0.65
N ASP A 182 -0.74 22.17 0.33
CA ASP A 182 -0.75 22.77 1.68
C ASP A 182 -0.24 21.85 2.78
N MET A 183 0.56 22.44 3.67
CA MET A 183 1.00 21.79 4.89
C MET A 183 -0.11 21.81 5.94
N ILE A 184 -0.79 20.67 6.11
CA ILE A 184 -1.83 20.51 7.15
C ILE A 184 -1.27 20.37 8.59
N GLY A 185 0.05 20.43 8.76
CA GLY A 185 0.70 20.43 10.07
C GLY A 185 0.40 19.18 10.90
N PRO A 186 0.27 19.30 12.24
CA PRO A 186 0.12 18.15 13.14
C PRO A 186 -1.12 17.27 12.90
N ILE A 187 -2.17 17.79 12.26
CA ILE A 187 -3.40 17.03 12.02
C ILE A 187 -3.15 15.79 11.15
N ARG A 188 -2.12 15.81 10.30
CA ARG A 188 -1.72 14.65 9.48
C ARG A 188 -1.49 13.40 10.31
N PHE A 189 -1.01 13.54 11.54
CA PHE A 189 -0.76 12.39 12.42
C PHE A 189 -2.04 11.75 12.95
N GLN A 190 -3.12 12.53 13.08
CA GLN A 190 -4.45 11.99 13.38
C GLN A 190 -5.02 11.26 12.17
N HIS A 191 -4.83 11.81 10.97
CA HIS A 191 -5.27 11.17 9.72
C HIS A 191 -4.56 9.85 9.47
N ILE A 192 -3.24 9.81 9.60
CA ILE A 192 -2.44 8.57 9.53
C ILE A 192 -2.98 7.54 10.53
N ALA A 193 -3.21 7.93 11.78
CA ALA A 193 -3.70 6.99 12.79
C ALA A 193 -5.10 6.45 12.45
N THR A 194 -5.99 7.33 12.00
CA THR A 194 -7.38 7.01 11.65
C THR A 194 -7.43 6.04 10.46
N THR A 195 -6.65 6.28 9.41
CA THR A 195 -6.64 5.40 8.24
C THR A 195 -6.03 4.03 8.57
N VAL A 196 -4.98 3.96 9.39
CA VAL A 196 -4.41 2.68 9.86
C VAL A 196 -5.41 1.90 10.70
N GLN A 197 -6.06 2.54 11.69
CA GLN A 197 -7.07 1.87 12.51
C GLN A 197 -8.22 1.33 11.65
N THR A 198 -8.67 2.12 10.68
CA THR A 198 -9.76 1.74 9.78
C THR A 198 -9.37 0.56 8.88
N SER A 199 -8.15 0.54 8.33
CA SER A 199 -7.70 -0.57 7.49
C SER A 199 -7.54 -1.87 8.28
N LEU A 200 -7.07 -1.81 9.52
CA LEU A 200 -6.96 -2.97 10.41
C LEU A 200 -8.33 -3.58 10.73
N ASN A 201 -9.34 -2.77 10.99
CA ASN A 201 -10.69 -3.27 11.26
C ASN A 201 -11.28 -4.04 10.06
N SER A 202 -10.85 -3.70 8.84
CA SER A 202 -11.24 -4.39 7.62
C SER A 202 -10.46 -5.67 7.32
N LEU A 203 -9.47 -6.05 8.16
CA LEU A 203 -8.78 -7.35 8.06
C LEU A 203 -9.49 -8.48 8.85
N ASN A 204 -10.41 -8.13 9.75
CA ASN A 204 -11.15 -9.07 10.60
C ASN A 204 -12.49 -9.48 9.96
#